data_AF-A0A162LFD1-F1
#
_entry.id   AF-A0A162LFD1-F1
#
_cell.length_a   1.000
_cell.length_b   1.000
_cell.length_c   1.000
_cell.angle_alpha   90.00
_cell.angle_beta   90.00
_cell.angle_gamma   90.00
#
_symmetry.space_group_name_H-M   'P 1'
#
loop_
_entity.id
_entity.type
_entity.pdbx_description
1 polymer ?
#
loop_
_entity_poly.entity_id
_entity_poly.type
_entity_poly.pdbx_seq_one_letter_code
_entity_poly.pdbx_strand_id
1 'polypeptide(L)'
;MADVEKMTVVLPPDMAGAVRDAVQTGQYASTSEVIGEAVREWHDRRDLLGYTVDDLRDLVQAGLDSGPSIDAEEVFAGLRERLRTHLSDDI
;
A
#
# COMPACT_ATOMS: atom_id res chain seq x y z
N MET A 1 -0.48 12.04 21.94
CA MET A 1 -0.20 10.61 22.19
C MET A 1 -1.03 9.86 21.16
N ALA A 2 -0.41 9.06 20.30
CA ALA A 2 -1.16 8.33 19.28
C ALA A 2 -2.23 7.47 19.97
N ASP A 3 -3.43 7.38 19.37
CA ASP A 3 -4.47 6.50 19.87
C ASP A 3 -3.95 5.06 19.85
N VAL A 4 -3.93 4.41 21.03
CA VAL A 4 -3.50 3.02 21.18
C VAL A 4 -4.75 2.18 21.39
N GLU A 5 -5.02 1.28 20.45
CA GLU A 5 -6.10 0.32 20.55
C GLU A 5 -5.61 -0.99 21.18
N LYS A 6 -6.36 -1.53 22.15
CA LYS A 6 -6.05 -2.83 22.76
C LYS A 6 -6.76 -3.94 22.00
N MET A 7 -5.99 -4.92 21.52
CA MET A 7 -6.48 -6.09 20.81
C MET A 7 -5.96 -7.37 21.48
N THR A 8 -6.79 -8.41 21.53
CA THR A 8 -6.38 -9.77 21.93
C THR A 8 -6.16 -10.60 20.67
N VAL A 9 -4.99 -11.23 20.55
CA VAL A 9 -4.62 -12.08 19.41
C VAL A 9 -4.22 -13.47 19.88
N VAL A 10 -4.50 -14.49 19.08
CA VAL A 10 -4.05 -15.86 19.32
C VAL A 10 -2.86 -16.14 18.40
N LEU A 11 -1.75 -16.58 19.00
CA LEU A 11 -0.54 -16.95 18.26
C LEU A 11 -0.26 -18.45 18.41
N PRO A 12 0.28 -19.09 17.36
CA PRO A 12 0.89 -20.40 17.48
C PRO A 12 1.92 -20.46 18.62
N PRO A 13 2.08 -21.61 19.32
CA PRO A 13 2.95 -21.71 20.50
C PRO A 13 4.41 -21.34 20.24
N ASP A 14 4.93 -21.67 19.06
CA ASP A 14 6.27 -21.35 18.58
C ASP A 14 6.45 -19.83 18.42
N MET A 15 5.50 -19.15 17.78
CA MET A 15 5.52 -17.69 17.64
C MET A 15 5.38 -16.98 18.98
N ALA A 16 4.50 -17.48 19.86
CA ALA A 16 4.37 -16.96 21.22
C ALA A 16 5.63 -17.21 22.07
N GLY A 17 6.38 -18.27 21.78
CA GLY A 17 7.72 -18.52 22.33
C GLY A 17 8.71 -17.45 21.88
N ALA A 18 8.85 -17.25 20.58
CA ALA A 18 9.76 -16.25 20.01
C ALA A 18 9.49 -14.83 20.54
N VAL A 19 8.23 -14.42 20.67
CA VAL A 19 7.88 -13.11 21.24
C VAL A 19 8.29 -13.00 22.70
N ARG A 20 8.07 -14.05 23.50
CA ARG A 20 8.49 -14.07 24.92
C ARG A 20 10.01 -14.02 25.04
N ASP A 21 10.72 -14.79 24.24
CA ASP A 21 12.18 -14.85 24.25
C ASP A 21 12.79 -13.48 23.91
N ALA A 22 12.23 -12.78 22.93
CA ALA A 22 12.67 -11.44 22.54
C ALA A 22 12.51 -10.39 23.67
N VAL A 23 11.47 -10.53 24.50
CA VAL A 23 11.29 -9.69 25.69
C VAL A 23 12.23 -10.13 26.83
N GLN A 24 12.36 -11.43 27.06
CA GLN A 24 13.19 -11.99 28.13
C GLN A 24 14.68 -11.70 27.94
N THR A 25 15.16 -11.67 26.70
CA THR A 25 16.55 -11.32 26.36
C THR A 25 16.81 -9.82 26.42
N GLY A 26 15.77 -9.00 26.60
CA GLY A 26 15.86 -7.55 26.63
C GLY A 26 15.99 -6.91 25.24
N GLN A 27 15.77 -7.65 24.15
CA GLN A 27 15.71 -7.08 22.80
C GLN A 27 14.53 -6.11 22.66
N TYR A 28 13.44 -6.37 23.40
CA TYR A 28 12.25 -5.52 23.45
C TYR A 28 11.80 -5.27 24.89
N ALA A 29 11.23 -4.09 25.15
CA ALA A 29 10.71 -3.73 26.46
C ALA A 29 9.35 -4.38 26.76
N SER A 30 8.60 -4.79 25.73
CA SER A 30 7.29 -5.42 25.91
C SER A 30 6.84 -6.26 24.72
N THR A 31 5.90 -7.18 24.97
CA THR A 31 5.20 -7.95 23.92
C THR A 31 4.55 -7.03 22.89
N SER A 32 3.93 -5.92 23.33
CA SER A 32 3.26 -4.96 22.43
C SER A 32 4.23 -4.29 21.46
N GLU A 33 5.50 -4.13 21.85
CA GLU A 33 6.54 -3.56 21.00
C GLU A 33 6.94 -4.53 19.89
N VAL A 34 7.20 -5.79 20.23
CA VAL A 34 7.51 -6.87 19.27
C VAL A 34 6.39 -7.00 18.24
N ILE A 35 5.15 -7.11 18.71
CA ILE A 35 3.98 -7.27 17.85
C ILE A 35 3.76 -6.01 17.00
N GLY A 36 3.95 -4.82 17.58
CA GLY A 36 3.81 -3.56 16.86
C GLY A 36 4.83 -3.40 15.73
N GLU A 37 6.07 -3.81 15.94
CA GLU A 37 7.09 -3.83 14.88
C GLU A 37 6.74 -4.83 13.78
N ALA A 38 6.38 -6.07 14.14
CA ALA A 38 6.01 -7.10 13.17
C ALA A 38 4.80 -6.70 12.31
N VAL A 39 3.79 -6.04 12.91
CA VAL A 39 2.62 -5.53 12.19
C VAL A 39 2.98 -4.37 11.27
N ARG A 40 3.88 -3.46 11.69
CA ARG A 40 4.37 -2.39 10.81
C ARG A 40 5.12 -2.95 9.61
N GLU A 41 6.03 -3.90 9.81
CA GLU A 41 6.75 -4.53 8.70
C GLU A 41 5.80 -5.26 7.73
N TRP A 42 4.77 -5.92 8.27
CA TRP A 42 3.72 -6.55 7.47
C TRP A 42 2.90 -5.53 6.65
N HIS A 43 2.61 -4.37 7.24
CA HIS A 43 1.89 -3.27 6.62
C HIS A 43 2.73 -2.61 5.53
N ASP A 44 3.96 -2.20 5.86
CA ASP A 44 4.91 -1.56 4.95
C ASP A 44 5.19 -2.45 3.73
N ARG A 45 5.28 -3.78 3.92
CA ARG A 45 5.45 -4.74 2.80
C ARG A 45 4.26 -4.76 1.84
N ARG A 46 3.05 -4.47 2.33
CA ARG A 46 1.84 -4.37 1.51
C ARG A 46 1.73 -3.00 0.84
N ASP A 47 2.13 -1.95 1.54
CA ASP A 47 2.17 -0.59 1.03
C ASP A 47 3.31 -0.33 0.05
N LEU A 48 4.37 -1.14 0.05
CA LEU A 48 5.53 -0.98 -0.82
C LEU A 48 5.17 -0.97 -2.32
N LEU A 49 3.99 -1.48 -2.70
CA LEU A 49 3.48 -1.45 -4.06
C LEU A 49 2.76 -0.14 -4.41
N GLY A 50 2.66 0.81 -3.48
CA GLY A 50 1.92 2.08 -3.62
C GLY A 50 0.40 1.92 -3.72
N TYR A 51 -0.07 0.68 -3.81
CA TYR A 51 -1.45 0.26 -3.93
C TYR A 51 -1.59 -1.11 -3.27
N THR A 52 -2.60 -1.26 -2.41
CA THR A 52 -3.04 -2.57 -1.96
C THR A 52 -3.67 -3.33 -3.13
N VAL A 53 -3.86 -4.65 -2.98
CA VAL A 53 -4.58 -5.45 -4.01
C VAL A 53 -6.00 -4.92 -4.21
N ASP A 54 -6.64 -4.40 -3.16
CA ASP A 54 -7.97 -3.82 -3.25
C ASP A 54 -7.93 -2.48 -3.97
N ASP A 55 -6.94 -1.62 -3.70
CA ASP A 55 -6.75 -0.38 -4.47
C ASP A 55 -6.54 -0.66 -5.97
N LEU A 56 -5.77 -1.70 -6.31
CA LEU A 56 -5.58 -2.12 -7.71
C LEU A 56 -6.88 -2.62 -8.34
N ARG A 57 -7.72 -3.34 -7.60
CA ARG A 57 -9.04 -3.79 -8.08
C ARG A 57 -9.95 -2.60 -8.36
N ASP A 58 -9.96 -1.62 -7.47
CA ASP A 58 -10.78 -0.42 -7.61
C ASP A 58 -10.34 0.41 -8.84
N LEU A 59 -9.03 0.54 -9.08
CA LEU A 59 -8.49 1.21 -10.27
C LEU A 59 -8.86 0.47 -11.57
N VAL A 60 -8.79 -0.86 -11.58
CA VAL A 60 -9.22 -1.68 -12.73
C VAL A 60 -10.72 -1.51 -12.98
N GLN A 61 -11.54 -1.55 -11.92
CA GLN A 61 -12.99 -1.38 -12.03
C GLN A 61 -13.33 0.01 -12.58
N ALA A 62 -12.67 1.06 -12.08
CA ALA A 62 -12.82 2.41 -12.60
C ALA A 62 -12.45 2.50 -14.10
N GLY A 63 -11.42 1.75 -14.54
CA GLY A 63 -11.06 1.63 -15.95
C GLY A 63 -12.12 0.91 -16.79
N LEU A 64 -12.69 -0.19 -16.29
CA LEU A 64 -13.79 -0.91 -16.95
C LEU A 64 -15.05 -0.04 -17.07
N ASP A 65 -15.33 0.77 -16.05
CA ASP A 65 -16.48 1.68 -16.01
C ASP A 65 -16.25 2.98 -16.81
N SER A 66 -15.01 3.23 -17.26
CA SER A 66 -14.64 4.46 -17.99
C SER A 66 -15.16 4.53 -19.43
N GLY A 67 -15.75 3.43 -19.93
CA GLY A 67 -16.32 3.33 -21.26
C GLY A 67 -15.52 2.45 -22.22
N PRO A 68 -15.88 2.45 -23.51
CA PRO A 68 -15.23 1.59 -24.50
C PRO A 68 -13.77 2.00 -24.76
N SER A 69 -12.94 1.02 -25.13
CA SER A 69 -11.56 1.26 -25.54
C SER A 69 -11.50 2.16 -26.79
N ILE A 70 -10.57 3.10 -26.78
CA ILE A 70 -10.27 4.00 -27.90
C ILE A 70 -9.06 3.43 -28.66
N ASP A 71 -9.02 3.63 -29.98
CA ASP A 71 -7.87 3.25 -30.79
C ASP A 71 -6.60 4.03 -30.37
N ALA A 72 -5.47 3.33 -30.28
CA ALA A 72 -4.23 3.91 -29.81
C ALA A 72 -3.72 5.04 -30.73
N GLU A 73 -3.85 4.90 -32.05
CA GLU A 73 -3.37 5.92 -33.00
C GLU A 73 -4.18 7.22 -32.86
N GLU A 74 -5.49 7.10 -32.63
CA GLU A 74 -6.39 8.24 -32.36
C GLU A 74 -5.98 8.97 -31.07
N VAL A 75 -5.74 8.24 -29.99
CA VAL A 75 -5.29 8.81 -28.71
C VAL A 75 -3.96 9.55 -28.86
N PHE A 76 -2.97 8.91 -29.49
CA PHE A 76 -1.66 9.53 -29.69
C PHE A 76 -1.71 10.75 -30.63
N ALA A 77 -2.56 10.72 -31.66
CA ALA A 77 -2.78 11.88 -32.53
C ALA A 77 -3.35 13.06 -31.74
N GLY A 78 -4.38 12.83 -30.91
CA GLY A 78 -4.98 13.86 -30.06
C GLY A 78 -4.00 14.41 -29.01
N LEU A 79 -3.19 13.55 -28.38
CA LEU A 79 -2.18 13.97 -27.41
C LEU A 79 -1.10 14.87 -28.04
N ARG A 80 -0.60 14.50 -29.23
CA ARG A 80 0.38 15.32 -29.97
C ARG A 80 -0.16 16.70 -30.31
N GLU A 81 -1.42 16.78 -30.73
CA GLU A 81 -2.05 18.06 -31.04
C GLU A 81 -2.18 18.94 -29.79
N ARG A 82 -2.66 18.38 -28.67
CA ARG A 82 -2.76 19.10 -27.39
C ARG A 82 -1.41 19.62 -26.90
N LEU A 83 -0.36 18.80 -26.98
CA LEU A 83 1.00 19.20 -26.63
C LEU A 83 1.49 20.36 -27.50
N ARG A 84 1.24 20.31 -28.81
CA ARG A 84 1.61 21.36 -29.75
C ARG A 84 0.88 22.68 -29.46
N THR A 85 -0.40 22.64 -29.10
CA THR A 85 -1.16 23.83 -28.68
C THR A 85 -0.57 24.43 -27.41
N HIS A 86 -0.31 23.60 -26.38
CA HIS A 86 0.22 24.09 -25.10
C HIS A 86 1.64 24.66 -25.20
N LEU A 87 2.50 24.09 -26.06
CA LEU A 87 3.84 24.63 -26.34
C LEU A 87 3.81 25.92 -27.18
N SER A 88 2.71 26.22 -27.87
CA SER A 88 2.56 27.44 -28.67
C SER A 88 2.01 28.61 -27.87
N ASP A 89 1.35 28.36 -26.73
CA ASP A 89 0.84 29.38 -25.80
C ASP A 89 1.92 29.91 -24.82
N ASP A 90 3.07 29.23 -24.73
CA ASP A 90 4.17 29.53 -23.80
C ASP A 90 5.32 30.38 -24.43
N ILE A 91 5.17 30.86 -25.67
CA ILE A 91 6.11 31.76 -26.38
C ILE A 91 5.37 33.02 -26.86
#